data_AF-A0A261AUC7-F1
#
_entry.id   AF-A0A261AUC7-F1
#
_cell.length_a   1.000
_cell.length_b   1.000
_cell.length_c   1.000
_cell.angle_alpha   90.00
_cell.angle_beta   90.00
_cell.angle_gamma   90.00
#
_symmetry.space_group_name_H-M   'P 1'
#
loop_
_entity.id
_entity.type
_entity.pdbx_description
1 polymer ?
#
loop_
_entity_poly.entity_id
_entity_poly.type
_entity_poly.pdbx_seq_one_letter_code
_entity_poly.pdbx_strand_id
1 'polypeptide(L)'
;MFCSLTSLHRHRDNHYHTSRKCLLCNLFLSEHENSRNHLLNAHNIQRPMTCRCCDWIFLSNMEYCHHRMFLKGTRTDSSYPLVLNEYPPGFHYGEESKWLDEPKEILVKWQMQTLNKMIPSNSPIFTASSSETVSPVSTSSSRAPATKKGFMIKDILGSSE
;
A
#
# COMPACT_ATOMS: atom_id res chain seq x y z
N MET A 1 14.05 -23.98 -4.20
CA MET A 1 15.15 -23.90 -3.22
C MET A 1 16.05 -22.74 -3.63
N PHE A 2 16.26 -21.74 -2.77
CA PHE A 2 17.17 -20.62 -3.07
C PHE A 2 18.55 -20.93 -2.51
N CYS A 3 19.60 -20.86 -3.35
CA CYS A 3 20.96 -21.21 -2.94
C CYS A 3 21.69 -20.09 -2.19
N SER A 4 21.10 -18.89 -2.06
CA SER A 4 21.70 -17.78 -1.32
C SER A 4 20.66 -16.74 -0.87
N LEU A 5 20.97 -16.00 0.20
CA LEU A 5 20.16 -14.89 0.71
C LEU A 5 19.97 -13.79 -0.37
N THR A 6 21.00 -13.52 -1.17
CA THR A 6 20.94 -12.58 -2.30
C THR A 6 19.95 -13.04 -3.38
N SER A 7 19.91 -14.35 -3.67
CA SER A 7 18.95 -14.91 -4.63
C SER A 7 17.51 -14.84 -4.12
N LEU A 8 17.30 -15.08 -2.82
CA LEU A 8 16.01 -14.91 -2.16
C LEU A 8 15.56 -13.43 -2.17
N HIS A 9 16.46 -12.51 -1.86
CA HIS A 9 16.17 -11.07 -1.91
C HIS A 9 15.78 -10.62 -3.31
N ARG A 10 16.55 -11.02 -4.34
CA ARG A 10 16.23 -10.70 -5.74
C ARG A 10 14.90 -11.32 -6.17
N HIS A 11 14.61 -12.55 -5.74
CA HIS A 11 13.33 -13.18 -6.01
C HIS A 11 12.17 -12.39 -5.40
N ARG A 12 12.27 -11.98 -4.12
CA ARG A 12 11.25 -11.15 -3.46
C ARG A 12 11.08 -9.78 -4.09
N ASP A 13 12.18 -9.12 -4.44
CA ASP A 13 12.16 -7.82 -5.13
C ASP A 13 11.45 -7.89 -6.49
N ASN A 14 11.49 -9.07 -7.14
CA ASN A 14 10.85 -9.36 -8.42
C ASN A 14 9.49 -10.08 -8.28
N HIS A 15 9.01 -10.34 -7.06
CA HIS A 15 7.71 -10.97 -6.84
C HIS A 15 6.66 -9.86 -6.69
N TYR A 16 5.85 -9.71 -7.73
CA TYR A 16 4.90 -8.62 -7.93
C TYR A 16 3.52 -8.86 -7.30
N HIS A 17 3.25 -10.08 -6.84
CA HIS A 17 1.92 -10.53 -6.43
C HIS A 17 1.43 -10.01 -5.07
N THR A 18 2.07 -9.00 -4.49
CA THR A 18 1.69 -8.49 -3.16
C THR A 18 1.05 -7.12 -3.27
N SER A 19 -0.14 -6.99 -2.68
CA SER A 19 -0.83 -5.71 -2.63
C SER A 19 0.02 -4.71 -1.84
N ARG A 20 0.38 -3.58 -2.46
CA ARG A 20 1.17 -2.52 -1.83
C ARG A 20 0.38 -1.24 -1.81
N LYS A 21 0.30 -0.58 -0.65
CA LYS A 21 -0.43 0.67 -0.47
C LYS A 21 0.54 1.81 -0.23
N CYS A 22 0.52 2.83 -1.07
CA CYS A 22 1.21 4.08 -0.81
C CYS A 22 0.39 4.89 0.20
N LEU A 23 0.98 5.27 1.33
CA LEU A 23 0.32 6.07 2.36
C LEU A 23 0.33 7.57 2.05
N LEU A 24 1.14 8.01 1.09
CA LEU A 24 1.15 9.41 0.64
C LEU A 24 -0.07 9.75 -0.22
N CYS A 25 -0.42 8.88 -1.17
CA CYS A 25 -1.59 9.05 -2.02
C CYS A 25 -2.78 8.15 -1.64
N ASN A 26 -2.61 7.27 -0.65
CA ASN A 26 -3.60 6.28 -0.22
C ASN A 26 -4.08 5.31 -1.31
N LEU A 27 -3.29 5.14 -2.37
CA LEU A 27 -3.60 4.23 -3.47
C LEU A 27 -2.87 2.90 -3.32
N PHE A 28 -3.54 1.83 -3.73
CA PHE A 28 -2.87 0.56 -4.00
C PHE A 28 -2.12 0.67 -5.33
N LEU A 29 -0.86 0.25 -5.33
CA LEU A 29 -0.02 0.18 -6.51
C LEU A 29 -0.51 -0.95 -7.40
N SER A 30 -0.35 -0.77 -8.72
CA SER A 30 -0.61 -1.86 -9.67
C SER A 30 0.36 -3.01 -9.43
N GLU A 31 -0.05 -4.24 -9.72
CA GLU A 31 0.75 -5.45 -9.55
C GLU A 31 2.16 -5.31 -10.18
N HIS A 32 2.23 -4.75 -11.38
CA HIS A 32 3.50 -4.57 -12.10
C HIS A 32 4.26 -3.28 -11.75
N GLU A 33 3.72 -2.44 -10.86
CA GLU A 33 4.34 -1.17 -10.49
C GLU A 33 5.31 -1.35 -9.31
N ASN A 34 6.59 -1.04 -9.55
CA ASN A 34 7.57 -1.02 -8.49
C ASN A 34 7.34 0.18 -7.54
N SER A 35 7.29 -0.07 -6.24
CA SER A 35 7.05 0.97 -5.24
C SER A 35 8.10 2.08 -5.21
N ARG A 36 9.36 1.79 -5.54
CA ARG A 36 10.38 2.83 -5.69
C ARG A 36 10.10 3.73 -6.90
N ASN A 37 9.68 3.12 -8.01
CA ASN A 37 9.32 3.87 -9.22
C ASN A 37 8.07 4.73 -9.00
N HIS A 38 7.08 4.19 -8.29
CA HIS A 38 5.90 4.94 -7.86
C HIS A 38 6.30 6.17 -7.02
N LEU A 39 7.09 5.96 -5.97
CA LEU A 39 7.55 7.04 -5.08
C LEU A 39 8.40 8.08 -5.82
N LEU A 40 9.21 7.66 -6.79
CA LEU A 40 9.99 8.57 -7.63
C LEU A 40 9.08 9.41 -8.54
N ASN A 41 8.17 8.80 -9.28
CA ASN A 41 7.40 9.49 -10.32
C ASN A 41 6.23 10.29 -9.75
N ALA A 42 5.55 9.79 -8.72
CA ALA A 42 4.37 10.42 -8.13
C ALA A 42 4.73 11.40 -7.00
N HIS A 43 5.84 11.16 -6.29
CA HIS A 43 6.20 11.89 -5.08
C HIS A 43 7.61 12.48 -5.09
N ASN A 44 8.39 12.29 -6.17
CA ASN A 44 9.78 12.77 -6.30
C ASN A 44 10.73 12.28 -5.19
N ILE A 45 10.48 11.07 -4.65
CA ILE A 45 11.30 10.46 -3.60
C ILE A 45 12.29 9.49 -4.25
N GLN A 46 13.56 9.90 -4.35
CA GLN A 46 14.55 9.18 -5.16
C GLN A 46 15.19 7.98 -4.48
N ARG A 47 15.42 8.04 -3.16
CA ARG A 47 16.20 7.03 -2.44
C ARG A 47 15.46 6.46 -1.21
N PRO A 48 14.24 5.93 -1.38
CA PRO A 48 13.50 5.34 -0.27
C PRO A 48 14.13 4.00 0.16
N MET A 49 13.98 3.68 1.45
CA MET A 49 14.61 2.53 2.10
C MET A 49 13.59 1.43 2.38
N THR A 50 13.84 0.20 1.96
CA THR A 50 12.93 -0.94 2.20
C THR A 50 13.40 -1.76 3.40
N CYS A 51 12.55 -2.00 4.41
CA CYS A 51 12.87 -2.99 5.43
C CYS A 51 12.77 -4.39 4.87
N ARG A 52 13.88 -5.12 4.85
CA ARG A 52 13.87 -6.52 4.40
C ARG A 52 13.07 -7.46 5.31
N CYS A 53 12.76 -7.00 6.53
CA CYS A 53 11.97 -7.73 7.51
C CYS A 53 10.49 -7.88 7.13
N CYS A 54 9.93 -6.87 6.46
CA CYS A 54 8.49 -6.79 6.15
C CYS A 54 8.18 -6.14 4.79
N ASP A 55 9.20 -5.75 4.04
CA ASP A 55 9.12 -5.01 2.77
C ASP A 55 8.38 -3.67 2.83
N TRP A 56 8.19 -3.10 4.02
CA TRP A 56 7.73 -1.72 4.19
C TRP A 56 8.80 -0.74 3.73
N ILE A 57 8.38 0.41 3.20
CA ILE A 57 9.28 1.39 2.60
C ILE A 57 9.25 2.69 3.41
N PHE A 58 10.41 3.24 3.75
CA PHE A 58 10.61 4.44 4.55
C PHE A 58 11.26 5.54 3.72
N LEU A 59 11.11 6.81 4.13
CA LEU A 59 11.65 7.95 3.39
C LEU A 59 13.18 7.94 3.38
N SER A 60 13.80 7.58 4.50
CA SER A 60 15.23 7.68 4.69
C SER A 60 15.82 6.50 5.46
N ASN A 61 17.16 6.40 5.46
CA ASN A 61 17.87 5.43 6.26
C ASN A 61 17.63 5.62 7.77
N MET A 62 17.44 6.85 8.22
CA MET A 62 17.17 7.16 9.63
C MET A 62 15.84 6.55 10.09
N GLU A 63 14.77 6.77 9.33
CA GLU A 63 13.45 6.22 9.66
C GLU A 63 13.42 4.69 9.61
N TYR A 64 14.07 4.11 8.59
CA TYR A 64 14.28 2.67 8.50
C TYR A 64 15.03 2.12 9.73
N CYS A 65 16.08 2.82 10.19
CA CYS A 65 16.82 2.44 11.39
C CYS A 65 15.94 2.55 12.65
N HIS A 66 15.15 3.61 12.81
CA HIS A 66 14.23 3.76 13.94
C HIS A 66 13.22 2.62 14.03
N HIS A 67 12.60 2.25 12.90
CA HIS A 67 11.71 1.10 12.83
C HIS A 67 12.39 -0.20 13.32
N ARG A 68 13.63 -0.45 12.90
CA ARG A 68 14.39 -1.63 13.38
C ARG A 68 14.77 -1.53 14.85
N MET A 69 15.12 -0.35 15.34
CA MET A 69 15.46 -0.15 16.74
C MET A 69 14.24 -0.36 17.64
N PHE A 70 13.06 0.04 17.18
CA PHE A 70 11.79 -0.22 17.85
C PHE A 70 11.50 -1.72 17.92
N LEU A 71 11.63 -2.46 16.81
CA LEU A 71 11.48 -3.92 16.80
C LEU A 71 12.47 -4.65 17.73
N LYS A 72 13.62 -4.05 18.05
CA LYS A 72 14.60 -4.57 19.01
C LYS A 72 14.35 -4.13 20.46
N GLY A 73 13.38 -3.26 20.70
CA GLY A 73 13.18 -2.62 22.01
C GLY A 73 14.26 -1.62 22.40
N THR A 74 15.16 -1.26 21.48
CA THR A 74 16.23 -0.26 21.72
C THR A 74 15.74 1.18 21.51
N ARG A 75 14.49 1.34 21.09
CA ARG A 75 13.80 2.62 20.90
C ARG A 75 12.34 2.46 21.27
N THR A 76 11.72 3.51 21.79
CA THR A 76 10.34 3.52 22.30
C THR A 76 9.30 3.81 21.23
N ASP A 77 9.67 4.44 20.12
CA ASP A 77 8.81 4.81 18.99
C ASP A 77 9.35 4.25 17.66
N SER A 78 8.44 3.96 16.73
CA SER A 78 8.77 3.58 15.34
C SER A 78 8.43 4.72 14.40
N SER A 79 9.27 4.92 13.38
CA SER A 79 8.89 5.74 12.23
C SER A 79 7.80 5.07 11.39
N TYR A 80 7.01 5.89 10.69
CA TYR A 80 5.96 5.42 9.79
C TYR A 80 6.53 5.19 8.38
N PRO A 81 6.15 4.08 7.72
CA PRO A 81 6.52 3.86 6.33
C PRO A 81 5.70 4.74 5.38
N LEU A 82 6.25 4.97 4.19
CA LEU A 82 5.58 5.55 3.03
C LEU A 82 4.73 4.52 2.28
N VAL A 83 5.15 3.25 2.27
CA VAL A 83 4.45 2.16 1.57
C VAL A 83 4.34 0.95 2.49
N LEU A 84 3.12 0.41 2.59
CA LEU A 84 2.78 -0.82 3.28
C LEU A 84 2.48 -1.95 2.30
N ASN A 85 2.53 -3.17 2.79
CA ASN A 85 2.00 -4.36 2.14
C ASN A 85 1.14 -5.15 3.14
N GLU A 86 0.72 -6.35 2.74
CA GLU A 86 -0.05 -7.27 3.59
C GLU A 86 0.81 -8.09 4.57
N TYR A 87 2.14 -8.03 4.48
CA TYR A 87 3.02 -8.82 5.33
C TYR A 87 3.31 -8.11 6.65
N PRO A 88 3.19 -8.81 7.79
CA PRO A 88 3.48 -8.22 9.08
C PRO A 88 4.99 -7.98 9.28
N PRO A 89 5.36 -7.04 10.18
CA PRO A 89 6.72 -6.85 10.66
C PRO A 89 7.40 -8.17 11.04
N GLY A 90 8.54 -8.46 10.42
CA GLY A 90 9.30 -9.68 10.69
C GLY A 90 8.87 -10.91 9.89
N PHE A 91 7.79 -10.85 9.10
CA PHE A 91 7.28 -11.99 8.32
C PHE A 91 8.35 -12.71 7.50
N HIS A 92 9.29 -11.97 6.92
CA HIS A 92 10.27 -12.54 6.02
C HIS A 92 11.58 -12.96 6.67
N TYR A 93 11.72 -12.79 7.98
CA TYR A 93 12.82 -13.39 8.72
C TYR A 93 12.24 -14.47 9.64
N GLY A 94 12.85 -15.64 9.62
CA GLY A 94 12.47 -16.75 10.50
C GLY A 94 12.75 -16.45 11.98
N GLU A 95 12.41 -17.43 12.82
CA GLU A 95 12.52 -17.42 14.29
C GLU A 95 13.90 -16.98 14.83
N GLU A 96 14.95 -17.02 14.02
CA GLU A 96 16.32 -16.57 14.38
C GLU A 96 16.44 -15.06 14.65
N SER A 97 15.39 -14.29 14.36
CA SER A 97 15.41 -12.85 14.55
C SER A 97 15.19 -12.45 16.00
N LYS A 98 16.14 -11.70 16.59
CA LYS A 98 16.02 -11.07 17.93
C LYS A 98 15.02 -9.90 17.98
N TRP A 99 13.89 -9.99 17.31
CA TRP A 99 12.83 -9.00 17.35
C TRP A 99 11.86 -9.34 18.49
N LEU A 100 11.51 -8.35 19.30
CA LEU A 100 10.59 -8.52 20.43
C LEU A 100 9.13 -8.60 19.94
N ASP A 101 8.32 -9.44 20.58
CA ASP A 101 6.93 -9.68 20.16
C ASP A 101 6.02 -8.49 20.45
N GLU A 102 6.19 -7.81 21.58
CA GLU A 102 5.42 -6.60 21.93
C GLU A 102 5.50 -5.49 20.84
N PRO A 103 6.70 -5.02 20.42
CA PRO A 103 6.84 -4.11 19.28
C PRO A 103 6.22 -4.64 17.97
N LYS A 104 6.35 -5.93 17.67
CA LYS A 104 5.73 -6.51 16.46
C LYS A 104 4.22 -6.38 16.55
N GLU A 105 3.63 -6.77 17.66
CA GLU A 105 2.18 -6.76 17.85
C GLU A 105 1.61 -5.34 17.72
N ILE A 106 2.29 -4.35 18.29
CA ILE A 106 1.92 -2.93 18.14
C ILE A 106 1.87 -2.53 16.66
N LEU A 107 2.92 -2.87 15.89
CA LEU A 107 3.00 -2.52 14.48
C LEU A 107 2.02 -3.32 13.61
N VAL A 108 1.74 -4.58 13.94
CA VAL A 108 0.70 -5.39 13.27
C VAL A 108 -0.67 -4.78 13.49
N LYS A 109 -1.02 -4.42 14.73
CA LYS A 109 -2.29 -3.75 15.04
C LYS A 109 -2.43 -2.46 14.23
N TRP A 110 -1.37 -1.64 14.18
CA TRP A 110 -1.36 -0.42 13.39
C TRP A 110 -1.49 -0.69 11.87
N GLN A 111 -0.81 -1.71 11.34
CA GLN A 111 -0.92 -2.11 9.93
C GLN A 111 -2.35 -2.50 9.59
N MET A 112 -2.96 -3.38 10.39
CA MET A 112 -4.34 -3.84 10.20
C MET A 112 -5.31 -2.66 10.20
N GLN A 113 -5.18 -1.74 11.15
CA GLN A 113 -5.99 -0.52 11.17
C GLN A 113 -5.77 0.35 9.93
N THR A 114 -4.53 0.48 9.44
CA THR A 114 -4.20 1.32 8.28
C THR A 114 -4.71 0.74 6.96
N LEU A 115 -4.73 -0.59 6.85
CA LEU A 115 -5.31 -1.29 5.71
C LEU A 115 -6.85 -1.32 5.79
N ASN A 116 -7.42 -1.55 6.98
CA ASN A 116 -8.86 -1.68 7.18
C ASN A 116 -9.63 -0.35 7.20
N LYS A 117 -9.01 0.77 7.59
CA LYS A 117 -9.64 2.11 7.65
C LYS A 117 -10.22 2.61 6.32
N MET A 118 -10.06 1.86 5.22
CA MET A 118 -10.53 2.25 3.89
C MET A 118 -11.23 1.12 3.13
N ILE A 119 -11.75 0.10 3.82
CA ILE A 119 -12.94 -0.60 3.29
C ILE A 119 -14.12 0.25 3.75
N PRO A 120 -14.76 1.05 2.88
CA PRO A 120 -16.04 1.62 3.26
C PRO A 120 -16.96 0.41 3.48
N SER A 121 -17.49 0.24 4.69
CA SER A 121 -18.59 -0.68 4.92
C SER A 121 -19.86 -0.11 4.29
N ASN A 122 -19.86 0.10 2.98
CA ASN A 122 -21.06 0.31 2.20
C ASN A 122 -21.41 -1.03 1.57
N SER A 123 -21.85 -1.96 2.40
CA SER A 123 -22.73 -3.03 1.94
C SER A 123 -24.14 -2.43 1.91
N PRO A 124 -24.73 -2.09 0.75
CA PRO A 124 -26.17 -1.93 0.70
C PRO A 124 -26.77 -3.30 1.01
N ILE A 125 -27.38 -3.41 2.18
CA ILE A 125 -28.34 -4.46 2.51
C ILE A 125 -29.50 -4.29 1.52
N PHE A 126 -29.51 -5.07 0.44
CA PHE A 126 -30.72 -5.28 -0.34
C PHE A 126 -31.42 -6.52 0.18
N THR A 127 -32.27 -6.31 1.17
CA THR A 127 -33.44 -7.16 1.39
C THR A 127 -34.49 -6.80 0.35
N ALA A 128 -34.75 -7.70 -0.60
CA ALA A 128 -36.10 -7.96 -1.11
C ALA A 128 -36.06 -9.25 -1.94
N SER A 129 -36.61 -10.31 -1.34
CA SER A 129 -37.10 -11.48 -2.05
C SER A 129 -38.45 -11.15 -2.71
N SER A 130 -38.68 -11.81 -3.84
CA SER A 130 -39.99 -12.18 -4.44
C SER A 130 -40.53 -11.30 -5.59
N SER A 131 -40.24 -11.81 -6.79
CA SER A 131 -41.19 -12.34 -7.78
C SER A 131 -41.83 -11.46 -8.88
N GLU A 132 -41.83 -12.08 -10.06
CA GLU A 132 -42.67 -11.92 -11.27
C GLU A 132 -42.26 -10.84 -12.30
N THR A 133 -42.33 -10.99 -13.64
CA THR A 133 -42.50 -12.08 -14.62
C THR A 133 -42.30 -11.44 -16.02
N VAL A 134 -41.79 -12.21 -17.00
CA VAL A 134 -41.87 -12.09 -18.48
C VAL A 134 -40.92 -11.14 -19.27
N SER A 135 -40.26 -11.72 -20.28
CA SER A 135 -39.52 -11.12 -21.42
C SER A 135 -40.50 -10.68 -22.55
N PRO A 136 -40.12 -10.36 -23.81
CA PRO A 136 -38.80 -10.14 -24.45
C PRO A 136 -38.74 -8.90 -25.41
N VAL A 137 -37.56 -8.59 -26.00
CA VAL A 137 -37.31 -8.37 -27.45
C VAL A 137 -36.07 -7.49 -27.72
N SER A 138 -35.36 -7.87 -28.79
CA SER A 138 -34.11 -7.38 -29.39
C SER A 138 -34.07 -5.88 -29.74
N THR A 139 -32.87 -5.29 -29.88
CA THR A 139 -32.28 -4.74 -31.13
C THR A 139 -30.92 -4.04 -30.86
N SER A 140 -30.09 -4.02 -31.88
CA SER A 140 -28.68 -3.61 -32.04
C SER A 140 -28.26 -2.16 -31.73
N SER A 141 -26.94 -1.95 -31.53
CA SER A 141 -26.07 -1.06 -32.35
C SER A 141 -25.14 -0.08 -31.59
N SER A 142 -23.83 -0.25 -31.80
CA SER A 142 -22.78 0.74 -32.15
C SER A 142 -22.33 1.91 -31.24
N ARG A 143 -20.98 1.98 -31.05
CA ARG A 143 -20.04 3.16 -31.03
C ARG A 143 -20.28 4.28 -29.98
N ALA A 144 -19.31 5.00 -29.40
CA ALA A 144 -17.88 5.26 -29.59
C ALA A 144 -17.30 5.89 -28.28
N PRO A 145 -16.00 6.27 -28.17
CA PRO A 145 -15.33 6.62 -26.92
C PRO A 145 -15.48 8.10 -26.52
N ALA A 146 -15.58 8.37 -25.22
CA ALA A 146 -15.60 9.73 -24.66
C ALA A 146 -14.20 10.22 -24.28
N THR A 147 -13.93 11.45 -24.70
CA THR A 147 -12.71 12.25 -24.66
C THR A 147 -12.21 12.61 -23.26
N LYS A 148 -10.88 12.59 -23.08
CA LYS A 148 -10.18 13.26 -21.97
C LYS A 148 -10.48 14.77 -21.99
N LYS A 149 -10.98 15.31 -20.88
CA LYS A 149 -10.93 16.76 -20.60
C LYS A 149 -9.91 16.99 -19.50
N GLY A 150 -8.84 17.71 -19.83
CA GLY A 150 -7.95 18.31 -18.87
C GLY A 150 -8.66 19.41 -18.09
N PHE A 151 -8.31 19.57 -16.83
CA PHE A 151 -8.75 20.69 -16.01
C PHE A 151 -7.53 21.34 -15.37
N MET A 152 -7.16 22.51 -15.90
CA MET A 152 -6.29 23.50 -15.27
C MET A 152 -7.18 24.36 -14.37
N ILE A 153 -6.84 24.51 -13.09
CA ILE A 153 -7.40 25.56 -12.24
C ILE A 153 -6.28 26.55 -11.98
N LYS A 154 -6.51 27.75 -12.48
CA LYS A 154 -5.76 28.98 -12.25
C LYS A 154 -6.55 29.76 -11.20
N ASP A 155 -5.83 30.29 -10.22
CA ASP A 155 -6.07 31.56 -9.53
C ASP A 155 -7.52 31.93 -9.13
N ILE A 156 -7.78 31.91 -7.83
CA ILE A 156 -8.85 32.69 -7.21
C ILE A 156 -8.25 33.47 -6.03
N LEU A 157 -7.95 34.74 -6.31
CA LEU A 157 -8.06 35.95 -5.46
C LEU A 157 -7.21 35.97 -4.18
N GLY A 158 -6.35 36.95 -3.93
CA GLY A 158 -6.56 38.38 -4.14
C GLY A 158 -6.49 39.07 -2.77
N SER A 159 -5.37 39.75 -2.54
CA SER A 159 -4.97 40.79 -1.57
C SER A 159 -5.87 41.24 -0.41
N SER A 160 -5.16 41.85 0.55
CA SER A 160 -5.55 42.89 1.54
C SER A 160 -5.97 42.32 2.91
N GLU A 161 -5.49 42.75 4.07
CA GLU A 161 -4.58 43.81 4.53
C GLU A 161 -3.82 43.31 5.78
#